data_AF-A0A969T386-F1
#
_entry.id   AF-A0A969T386-F1
#
_cell.length_a   1.000
_cell.length_b   1.000
_cell.length_c   1.000
_cell.angle_alpha   90.00
_cell.angle_beta   90.00
_cell.angle_gamma   90.00
#
_symmetry.space_group_name_H-M   'P 1'
#
loop_
_entity.id
_entity.type
_entity.pdbx_description
1 polymer ?
#
loop_
_entity_poly.entity_id
_entity_poly.type
_entity_poly.pdbx_seq_one_letter_code
_entity_poly.pdbx_strand_id
1 'polypeptide(L)'
;MPKLITECHLPSLSRDQPLTPPPDWARKLLESGAALVMLDGFDELPEDKRPQVSRWISAQMQQYRESVFIVTSRPAGFKDYVAQRPAIPIFVNKFSPDQQEKFIRRWYLCQERCCRSTKQLRQAREVAKARADQLIAQLQQRSELGHMAENPLLLNMLTTCHRFDPSRELPKQRIDLYRGICKLQLDDRPRARLIQMPLPFEQSQVILQQVALAMVRANQFKIEQQNLLKFLERQSIFQQEDVEAAGWLKQIVEVGELLVEREPGEYEFPHLSFQGFFAATQLAGWQTSQNNFQTSARLILQNWNSAVWRETVLLYTAQLSPSRLDQVVREACELGSEAAALAVVCLEEYPRSEKVSDELKALAQTVKYQQLEELLKAQQWREADEETYRLMITTVGKEDGQCFDRGDLENFPCEDLRTIDQLWVKYSNGKWGFSVQKRIWQECGSPIGTDGNWKKFADRVGWRKQGGWVHCLNLTFDLQKSPRGEFPSVCLVFWAVSWDGERVGYMLPNLFSRAETCEL
;
A
#
# COMPACT_ATOMS: atom_id res chain seq x y z
N MET A 1 -24.07 -16.43 -3.82
CA MET A 1 -23.67 -15.66 -5.02
C MET A 1 -24.85 -15.38 -5.95
N PRO A 2 -25.66 -16.36 -6.43
CA PRO A 2 -26.71 -16.07 -7.42
C PRO A 2 -27.69 -14.98 -6.98
N LYS A 3 -28.15 -15.05 -5.72
CA LYS A 3 -29.01 -14.01 -5.13
C LYS A 3 -28.35 -12.63 -5.09
N LEU A 4 -27.07 -12.55 -4.72
CA LEU A 4 -26.33 -11.27 -4.72
C LEU A 4 -26.31 -10.65 -6.13
N ILE A 5 -26.08 -11.47 -7.15
CA ILE A 5 -26.09 -11.02 -8.54
C ILE A 5 -27.50 -10.58 -8.96
N THR A 6 -28.53 -11.38 -8.69
CA THR A 6 -29.88 -11.13 -9.20
C THR A 6 -30.68 -10.10 -8.40
N GLU A 7 -30.53 -10.09 -7.09
CA GLU A 7 -31.33 -9.28 -6.16
C GLU A 7 -30.62 -7.98 -5.76
N CYS A 8 -29.28 -7.90 -5.88
CA CYS A 8 -28.53 -6.70 -5.49
C CYS A 8 -27.82 -6.02 -6.68
N HIS A 9 -27.06 -6.76 -7.48
CA HIS A 9 -26.24 -6.17 -8.55
C HIS A 9 -27.04 -5.85 -9.83
N LEU A 10 -27.87 -6.78 -10.33
CA LEU A 10 -28.68 -6.52 -11.53
C LEU A 10 -29.58 -5.28 -11.41
N PRO A 11 -30.26 -5.03 -10.26
CA PRO A 11 -31.05 -3.82 -10.09
C PRO A 11 -30.21 -2.53 -10.14
N SER A 12 -28.94 -2.56 -9.74
CA SER A 12 -28.10 -1.35 -9.76
C SER A 12 -27.56 -1.00 -11.16
N LEU A 13 -27.54 -1.96 -12.09
CA LEU A 13 -27.04 -1.76 -13.46
C LEU A 13 -27.98 -0.94 -14.36
N SER A 14 -29.27 -0.85 -14.05
CA SER A 14 -30.24 -0.13 -14.87
C SER A 14 -31.24 0.59 -13.98
N ARG A 15 -31.07 1.91 -13.87
CA ARG A 15 -31.96 2.80 -13.10
C ARG A 15 -33.33 2.97 -13.78
N ASP A 16 -33.39 2.86 -15.11
CA ASP A 16 -34.58 3.22 -15.90
C ASP A 16 -35.34 2.01 -16.48
N GLN A 17 -34.72 0.82 -16.55
CA GLN A 17 -35.37 -0.40 -17.06
C GLN A 17 -34.95 -1.64 -16.26
N PRO A 18 -35.84 -2.23 -15.44
CA PRO A 18 -35.48 -3.40 -14.65
C PRO A 18 -35.13 -4.60 -15.54
N LEU A 19 -33.92 -5.12 -15.36
CA LEU A 19 -33.46 -6.33 -16.05
C LEU A 19 -34.16 -7.55 -15.45
N THR A 20 -34.86 -8.32 -16.29
CA THR A 20 -35.56 -9.55 -15.89
C THR A 20 -34.85 -10.76 -16.48
N PRO A 21 -33.83 -11.30 -15.79
CA PRO A 21 -33.10 -12.47 -16.30
C PRO A 21 -34.00 -13.72 -16.26
N PRO A 22 -33.73 -14.72 -17.12
CA PRO A 22 -34.40 -16.02 -17.04
C PRO A 22 -34.25 -16.68 -15.65
N PRO A 23 -35.16 -17.60 -15.26
CA PRO A 23 -35.04 -18.35 -14.02
C PRO A 23 -33.69 -19.08 -13.90
N ASP A 24 -33.08 -18.97 -12.73
CA ASP A 24 -31.76 -19.51 -12.38
C ASP A 24 -30.61 -19.03 -13.28
N TRP A 25 -30.77 -17.94 -14.04
CA TRP A 25 -29.75 -17.45 -14.98
C TRP A 25 -28.38 -17.27 -14.33
N ALA A 26 -28.30 -16.57 -13.20
CA ALA A 26 -27.02 -16.33 -12.52
C ALA A 26 -26.39 -17.64 -12.02
N ARG A 27 -27.20 -18.61 -11.57
CA ARG A 27 -26.71 -19.92 -11.16
C ARG A 27 -26.14 -20.68 -12.36
N LYS A 28 -26.89 -20.76 -13.45
CA LYS A 28 -26.48 -21.44 -14.69
C LYS A 28 -25.20 -20.83 -15.28
N LEU A 29 -25.08 -19.50 -15.25
CA LEU A 29 -23.89 -18.78 -15.71
C LEU A 29 -22.65 -19.14 -14.87
N LEU A 30 -22.80 -19.21 -13.55
CA LEU A 30 -21.72 -19.58 -12.63
C LEU A 30 -21.34 -21.06 -12.74
N GLU A 31 -22.32 -21.96 -12.91
CA GLU A 31 -22.11 -23.40 -13.07
C GLU A 31 -21.49 -23.77 -14.43
N SER A 32 -21.79 -23.02 -15.49
CA SER A 32 -21.26 -23.30 -16.83
C SER A 32 -19.82 -22.83 -17.04
N GLY A 33 -19.22 -22.12 -16.07
CA GLY A 33 -17.89 -21.50 -16.21
C GLY A 33 -17.83 -20.31 -17.16
N ALA A 34 -18.99 -19.77 -17.56
CA ALA A 34 -19.05 -18.60 -18.43
C ALA A 34 -18.93 -17.26 -17.66
N ALA A 35 -18.84 -17.32 -16.33
CA ALA A 35 -18.69 -16.14 -15.48
C ALA A 35 -17.23 -15.86 -15.11
N LEU A 36 -16.87 -14.57 -15.17
CA LEU A 36 -15.76 -13.98 -14.45
C LEU A 36 -16.33 -13.14 -13.31
N VAL A 37 -16.05 -13.52 -12.06
CA VAL A 37 -16.51 -12.82 -10.87
C VAL A 37 -15.36 -12.04 -10.26
N MET A 38 -15.49 -10.70 -10.20
CA MET A 38 -14.49 -9.82 -9.60
C MET A 38 -15.05 -9.22 -8.31
N LEU A 39 -14.33 -9.44 -7.20
CA LEU A 39 -14.63 -8.88 -5.90
C LEU A 39 -13.53 -7.88 -5.56
N ASP A 40 -13.88 -6.59 -5.58
CA ASP A 40 -12.91 -5.50 -5.38
C ASP A 40 -12.85 -5.09 -3.90
N GLY A 41 -11.65 -4.84 -3.37
CA GLY A 41 -11.43 -4.19 -2.07
C GLY A 41 -11.82 -5.01 -0.84
N PHE A 42 -11.32 -6.25 -0.67
CA PHE A 42 -11.63 -7.05 0.53
C PHE A 42 -11.21 -6.38 1.86
N ASP A 43 -10.14 -5.58 1.85
CA ASP A 43 -9.68 -4.81 3.01
C ASP A 43 -10.62 -3.66 3.39
N GLU A 44 -11.51 -3.24 2.49
CA GLU A 44 -12.51 -2.21 2.73
C GLU A 44 -13.68 -2.71 3.61
N LEU A 45 -13.69 -4.01 3.93
CA LEU A 45 -14.64 -4.58 4.88
C LEU A 45 -14.26 -4.24 6.33
N PRO A 46 -15.25 -4.01 7.21
CA PRO A 46 -15.03 -3.93 8.64
C PRO A 46 -14.31 -5.18 9.17
N GLU A 47 -13.32 -4.98 10.06
CA GLU A 47 -12.46 -6.06 10.58
C GLU A 47 -13.25 -7.23 11.16
N ASP A 48 -14.35 -6.96 11.87
CA ASP A 48 -15.21 -7.97 12.47
C ASP A 48 -15.98 -8.83 11.43
N LYS A 49 -16.15 -8.31 10.21
CA LYS A 49 -16.86 -8.99 9.11
C LYS A 49 -15.93 -9.78 8.19
N ARG A 50 -14.64 -9.44 8.12
CA ARG A 50 -13.65 -10.10 7.23
C ARG A 50 -13.64 -11.63 7.37
N PRO A 51 -13.66 -12.23 8.58
CA PRO A 51 -13.68 -13.70 8.72
C PRO A 51 -14.95 -14.36 8.18
N GLN A 52 -16.11 -13.68 8.28
CA GLN A 52 -17.37 -14.21 7.76
C GLN A 52 -17.40 -14.14 6.24
N VAL A 53 -17.01 -12.99 5.68
CA VAL A 53 -17.03 -12.77 4.23
C VAL A 53 -16.00 -13.65 3.52
N SER A 54 -14.78 -13.80 4.07
CA SER A 54 -13.78 -14.71 3.49
C SER A 54 -14.27 -16.16 3.39
N ARG A 55 -14.88 -16.71 4.45
CA ARG A 55 -15.50 -18.05 4.40
C ARG A 55 -16.60 -18.15 3.35
N TRP A 56 -17.42 -17.10 3.24
CA TRP A 56 -18.46 -17.06 2.21
C TRP A 56 -17.85 -17.07 0.80
N ILE A 57 -16.83 -16.25 0.53
CA ILE A 57 -16.12 -16.19 -0.76
C ILE A 57 -15.55 -17.58 -1.09
N SER A 58 -14.80 -18.20 -0.17
CA SER A 58 -14.24 -19.54 -0.39
C SER A 58 -15.32 -20.57 -0.71
N ALA A 59 -16.46 -20.53 -0.01
CA ALA A 59 -17.58 -21.42 -0.30
C ALA A 59 -18.16 -21.19 -1.71
N GLN A 60 -18.24 -19.93 -2.17
CA GLN A 60 -18.70 -19.64 -3.54
C GLN A 60 -17.68 -20.15 -4.58
N MET A 61 -16.38 -19.97 -4.34
CA MET A 61 -15.32 -20.47 -5.22
C MET A 61 -15.33 -22.01 -5.30
N GLN A 62 -15.57 -22.69 -4.19
CA GLN A 62 -15.71 -24.15 -4.16
C GLN A 62 -16.97 -24.63 -4.88
N GLN A 63 -18.10 -23.94 -4.67
CA GLN A 63 -19.37 -24.30 -5.29
C GLN A 63 -19.36 -24.08 -6.81
N TYR A 64 -18.80 -22.97 -7.28
CA TYR A 64 -18.80 -22.57 -8.69
C TYR A 64 -17.41 -22.67 -9.31
N ARG A 65 -16.74 -23.80 -9.10
CA ARG A 65 -15.32 -24.02 -9.46
C ARG A 65 -14.98 -23.81 -10.94
N GLU A 66 -15.97 -23.91 -11.84
CA GLU A 66 -15.79 -23.72 -13.28
C GLU A 66 -15.70 -22.22 -13.63
N SER A 67 -16.21 -21.33 -12.77
CA SER A 67 -16.10 -19.88 -12.93
C SER A 67 -14.77 -19.36 -12.41
N VAL A 68 -14.29 -18.28 -13.03
CA VAL A 68 -13.07 -17.60 -12.58
C VAL A 68 -13.43 -16.56 -11.54
N PHE A 69 -12.73 -16.58 -10.40
CA PHE A 69 -12.87 -15.58 -9.34
C PHE A 69 -11.58 -14.77 -9.21
N ILE A 70 -11.72 -13.45 -9.20
CA ILE A 70 -10.65 -12.51 -8.87
C ILE A 70 -11.08 -11.77 -7.61
N VAL A 71 -10.22 -11.77 -6.60
CA VAL A 71 -10.41 -11.01 -5.36
C VAL A 71 -9.24 -10.05 -5.23
N THR A 72 -9.51 -8.76 -5.07
CA THR A 72 -8.49 -7.75 -4.81
C THR A 72 -8.49 -7.38 -3.33
N SER A 73 -7.31 -7.05 -2.79
CA SER A 73 -7.15 -6.55 -1.43
C SER A 73 -5.78 -5.91 -1.27
N ARG A 74 -5.65 -4.99 -0.30
CA ARG A 74 -4.34 -4.67 0.29
C ARG A 74 -3.75 -5.87 1.02
N PRO A 75 -2.41 -5.98 1.08
CA PRO A 75 -1.76 -7.10 1.76
C PRO A 75 -2.19 -7.30 3.22
N ALA A 76 -2.37 -6.21 3.98
CA ALA A 76 -2.90 -6.28 5.34
C ALA A 76 -4.27 -6.99 5.42
N GLY A 77 -5.22 -6.65 4.55
CA GLY A 77 -6.54 -7.30 4.53
C GLY A 77 -6.49 -8.75 4.08
N PHE A 78 -5.49 -9.14 3.28
CA PHE A 78 -5.31 -10.53 2.87
C PHE A 78 -4.89 -11.44 4.03
N LYS A 79 -4.23 -10.91 5.08
CA LYS A 79 -3.91 -11.67 6.30
C LYS A 79 -5.18 -12.14 7.03
N ASP A 80 -6.19 -11.29 7.07
CA ASP A 80 -7.48 -11.55 7.72
C ASP A 80 -8.36 -12.55 6.95
N TYR A 81 -7.90 -13.00 5.78
CA TYR A 81 -8.55 -14.05 5.02
C TYR A 81 -8.30 -15.41 5.69
N VAL A 82 -9.24 -15.84 6.53
CA VAL A 82 -9.13 -17.04 7.38
C VAL A 82 -9.51 -18.35 6.69
N ALA A 83 -10.16 -18.29 5.53
CA ALA A 83 -10.64 -19.45 4.79
C ALA A 83 -9.64 -19.89 3.70
N GLN A 84 -9.99 -20.93 2.94
CA GLN A 84 -9.15 -21.37 1.82
C GLN A 84 -8.99 -20.23 0.80
N ARG A 85 -7.77 -19.73 0.67
CA ARG A 85 -7.44 -18.59 -0.19
C ARG A 85 -7.56 -18.93 -1.68
N PRO A 86 -7.69 -17.92 -2.56
CA PRO A 86 -7.56 -18.12 -3.99
C PRO A 86 -6.23 -18.81 -4.35
N ALA A 87 -6.28 -19.69 -5.35
CA ALA A 87 -5.16 -20.56 -5.70
C ALA A 87 -3.92 -19.81 -6.20
N ILE A 88 -4.10 -18.64 -6.82
CA ILE A 88 -3.03 -17.87 -7.46
C ILE A 88 -2.99 -16.46 -6.85
N PRO A 89 -2.02 -16.17 -5.96
CA PRO A 89 -1.77 -14.80 -5.53
C PRO A 89 -1.07 -14.02 -6.64
N ILE A 90 -1.55 -12.80 -6.92
CA ILE A 90 -0.95 -11.86 -7.88
C ILE A 90 -0.75 -10.53 -7.16
N PHE A 91 0.46 -9.99 -7.24
CA PHE A 91 0.78 -8.68 -6.66
C PHE A 91 0.92 -7.64 -7.77
N VAL A 92 0.33 -6.47 -7.53
CA VAL A 92 0.49 -5.32 -8.42
C VAL A 92 1.79 -4.62 -8.02
N ASN A 93 2.78 -4.65 -8.92
CA ASN A 93 4.05 -3.98 -8.71
C ASN A 93 3.98 -2.49 -9.02
N LYS A 94 4.94 -1.76 -8.46
CA LYS A 94 5.22 -0.37 -8.81
C LYS A 94 5.51 -0.22 -10.31
N PHE A 95 5.24 0.96 -10.87
CA PHE A 95 5.59 1.24 -12.26
C PHE A 95 7.10 1.37 -12.46
N SER A 96 7.63 0.60 -13.41
CA SER A 96 8.98 0.81 -13.93
C SER A 96 9.08 2.13 -14.71
N PRO A 97 10.29 2.69 -14.90
CA PRO A 97 10.48 3.90 -15.71
C PRO A 97 9.83 3.82 -17.10
N ASP A 98 9.91 2.66 -17.76
CA ASP A 98 9.25 2.42 -19.05
C ASP A 98 7.72 2.46 -18.97
N GLN A 99 7.15 1.92 -17.88
CA GLN A 99 5.70 1.96 -17.65
C GLN A 99 5.24 3.38 -17.32
N GLN A 100 6.02 4.14 -16.53
CA GLN A 100 5.78 5.56 -16.25
C GLN A 100 5.76 6.36 -17.56
N GLU A 101 6.76 6.20 -18.42
CA GLU A 101 6.81 6.87 -19.73
C GLU A 101 5.61 6.50 -20.61
N LYS A 102 5.29 5.20 -20.72
CA LYS A 102 4.12 4.74 -21.50
C LYS A 102 2.82 5.31 -20.95
N PHE A 103 2.65 5.36 -19.64
CA PHE A 103 1.50 5.97 -18.98
C PHE A 103 1.40 7.46 -19.34
N ILE A 104 2.46 8.24 -19.12
CA ILE A 104 2.50 9.69 -19.36
C ILE A 104 2.14 10.00 -20.82
N ARG A 105 2.78 9.32 -21.78
CA ARG A 105 2.53 9.55 -23.21
C ARG A 105 1.08 9.25 -23.60
N ARG A 106 0.52 8.13 -23.12
CA ARG A 106 -0.87 7.74 -23.41
C ARG A 106 -1.87 8.67 -22.72
N TRP A 107 -1.60 9.06 -21.48
CA TRP A 107 -2.42 9.96 -20.70
C TRP A 107 -2.52 11.33 -21.38
N TYR A 108 -1.38 11.96 -21.74
CA TYR A 108 -1.40 13.24 -22.45
C TYR A 108 -2.12 13.14 -23.80
N LEU A 109 -1.87 12.08 -24.57
CA LEU A 109 -2.56 11.90 -25.84
C LEU A 109 -4.08 11.78 -25.65
N CYS A 110 -4.53 11.06 -24.63
CA CYS A 110 -5.95 10.94 -24.30
C CYS A 110 -6.55 12.31 -23.96
N GLN A 111 -5.96 13.03 -23.00
CA GLN A 111 -6.46 14.32 -22.54
C GLN A 111 -6.48 15.38 -23.64
N GLU A 112 -5.41 15.48 -24.44
CA GLU A 112 -5.31 16.45 -25.53
C GLU A 112 -6.26 16.13 -26.70
N ARG A 113 -6.65 14.86 -26.89
CA ARG A 113 -7.69 14.45 -27.84
C ARG A 113 -9.09 14.75 -27.34
N CYS A 114 -9.40 14.50 -26.06
CA CYS A 114 -10.71 14.76 -25.49
C CYS A 114 -11.07 16.26 -25.48
N CYS A 115 -10.07 17.14 -25.36
CA CYS A 115 -10.28 18.59 -25.35
C CYS A 115 -10.25 19.25 -26.74
N ARG A 116 -10.11 18.50 -27.85
CA ARG A 116 -9.97 19.08 -29.19
C ARG A 116 -10.85 18.39 -30.23
N SER A 117 -11.22 19.14 -31.26
CA SER A 117 -11.96 18.59 -32.39
C SER A 117 -11.13 17.58 -33.19
N THR A 118 -11.80 16.70 -33.94
CA THR A 118 -11.15 15.71 -34.83
C THR A 118 -10.23 16.34 -35.89
N LYS A 119 -10.50 17.60 -36.29
CA LYS A 119 -9.65 18.35 -37.23
C LYS A 119 -8.31 18.78 -36.63
N GLN A 120 -8.18 18.81 -35.30
CA GLN A 120 -6.98 19.24 -34.57
C GLN A 120 -6.15 18.07 -34.04
N LEU A 121 -6.41 16.83 -34.49
CA LEU A 121 -5.72 15.64 -33.96
C LEU A 121 -4.21 15.67 -34.14
N ARG A 122 -3.70 16.26 -35.24
CA ARG A 122 -2.26 16.41 -35.44
C ARG A 122 -1.64 17.32 -34.38
N GLN A 123 -2.23 18.50 -34.17
CA GLN A 123 -1.81 19.44 -33.15
C GLN A 123 -1.95 18.84 -31.74
N ALA A 124 -3.03 18.10 -31.47
CA ALA A 124 -3.22 17.38 -30.20
C ALA A 124 -2.06 16.41 -29.92
N ARG A 125 -1.59 15.67 -30.94
CA ARG A 125 -0.43 14.77 -30.81
C ARG A 125 0.87 15.53 -30.57
N GLU A 126 1.10 16.63 -31.26
CA GLU A 126 2.30 17.46 -31.11
C GLU A 126 2.37 18.07 -29.70
N VAL A 127 1.28 18.67 -29.22
CA VAL A 127 1.19 19.23 -27.85
C VAL A 127 1.32 18.14 -26.79
N ALA A 128 0.62 17.01 -26.96
CA ALA A 128 0.72 15.88 -26.04
C ALA A 128 2.15 15.35 -25.94
N LYS A 129 2.85 15.21 -27.07
CA LYS A 129 4.24 14.78 -27.10
C LYS A 129 5.14 15.75 -26.37
N ALA A 130 5.06 17.05 -26.68
CA ALA A 130 5.89 18.07 -26.04
C ALA A 130 5.71 18.12 -24.52
N ARG A 131 4.45 18.08 -24.03
CA ARG A 131 4.15 18.06 -22.59
C ARG A 131 4.59 16.77 -21.91
N ALA A 132 4.42 15.64 -22.57
CA ALA A 132 4.90 14.36 -22.06
C ALA A 132 6.43 14.34 -21.93
N ASP A 133 7.15 14.79 -22.98
CA ASP A 133 8.62 14.85 -22.98
C ASP A 133 9.13 15.77 -21.86
N GLN A 134 8.48 16.91 -21.64
CA GLN A 134 8.81 17.82 -20.53
C GLN A 134 8.65 17.16 -19.15
N LEU A 135 7.54 16.45 -18.91
CA LEU A 135 7.33 15.78 -17.62
C LEU A 135 8.30 14.61 -17.44
N ILE A 136 8.52 13.80 -18.47
CA ILE A 136 9.46 12.67 -18.42
C ILE A 136 10.86 13.17 -18.08
N ALA A 137 11.31 14.27 -18.70
CA ALA A 137 12.60 14.87 -18.38
C ALA A 137 12.70 15.30 -16.91
N GLN A 138 11.63 15.88 -16.35
CA GLN A 138 11.60 16.24 -14.92
C GLN A 138 11.69 15.00 -14.01
N LEU A 139 10.98 13.91 -14.31
CA LEU A 139 11.04 12.68 -13.51
C LEU A 139 12.44 12.04 -13.54
N GLN A 140 13.14 12.12 -14.68
CA GLN A 140 14.49 11.58 -14.82
C GLN A 140 15.56 12.44 -14.12
N GLN A 141 15.37 13.77 -14.09
CA GLN A 141 16.32 14.71 -13.48
C GLN A 141 16.15 14.84 -11.96
N ARG A 142 14.96 14.50 -11.44
CA ARG A 142 14.59 14.68 -10.03
C ARG A 142 14.15 13.35 -9.44
N SER A 143 15.06 12.71 -8.71
CA SER A 143 14.82 11.38 -8.14
C SER A 143 13.59 11.32 -7.26
N GLU A 144 13.28 12.39 -6.50
CA GLU A 144 12.09 12.46 -5.66
C GLU A 144 10.79 12.36 -6.47
N LEU A 145 10.76 12.94 -7.67
CA LEU A 145 9.60 12.84 -8.56
C LEU A 145 9.51 11.47 -9.23
N GLY A 146 10.66 10.91 -9.64
CA GLY A 146 10.73 9.57 -10.22
C GLY A 146 10.25 8.49 -9.25
N HIS A 147 10.69 8.55 -7.99
CA HIS A 147 10.24 7.65 -6.93
C HIS A 147 8.73 7.81 -6.64
N MET A 148 8.24 9.05 -6.61
CA MET A 148 6.81 9.31 -6.43
C MET A 148 5.98 8.75 -7.60
N ALA A 149 6.49 8.84 -8.83
CA ALA A 149 5.85 8.34 -10.05
C ALA A 149 5.81 6.80 -10.16
N GLU A 150 6.52 6.07 -9.31
CA GLU A 150 6.41 4.62 -9.20
C GLU A 150 4.99 4.19 -8.77
N ASN A 151 4.30 5.04 -7.99
CA ASN A 151 2.91 4.83 -7.61
C ASN A 151 1.97 5.40 -8.72
N PRO A 152 1.15 4.57 -9.38
CA PRO A 152 0.30 5.03 -10.48
C PRO A 152 -0.67 6.16 -10.12
N LEU A 153 -1.19 6.19 -8.88
CA LEU A 153 -2.06 7.26 -8.42
C LEU A 153 -1.30 8.58 -8.32
N LEU A 154 -0.11 8.57 -7.72
CA LEU A 154 0.72 9.77 -7.60
C LEU A 154 1.22 10.24 -8.96
N LEU A 155 1.55 9.33 -9.88
CA LEU A 155 1.87 9.68 -11.27
C LEU A 155 0.68 10.35 -11.98
N ASN A 156 -0.53 9.85 -11.77
CA ASN A 156 -1.74 10.50 -12.29
C ASN A 156 -1.94 11.91 -11.70
N MET A 157 -1.65 12.10 -10.42
CA MET A 157 -1.70 13.43 -9.78
C MET A 157 -0.61 14.36 -10.33
N LEU A 158 0.64 13.89 -10.49
CA LEU A 158 1.74 14.66 -11.07
C LEU A 158 1.44 15.09 -12.51
N THR A 159 0.98 14.16 -13.35
CA THR A 159 0.55 14.45 -14.72
C THR A 159 -0.60 15.45 -14.76
N THR A 160 -1.56 15.34 -13.83
CA THR A 160 -2.69 16.28 -13.71
C THR A 160 -2.24 17.68 -13.34
N CYS A 161 -1.39 17.83 -12.31
CA CYS A 161 -0.80 19.11 -11.90
C CYS A 161 0.01 19.74 -13.04
N HIS A 162 0.93 18.99 -13.64
CA HIS A 162 1.79 19.47 -14.73
C HIS A 162 0.97 19.91 -15.94
N ARG A 163 -0.12 19.18 -16.29
CA ARG A 163 -0.96 19.56 -17.42
C ARG A 163 -1.70 20.88 -17.17
N PHE A 164 -2.14 21.10 -15.93
CA PHE A 164 -2.91 22.29 -15.57
C PHE A 164 -2.03 23.54 -15.63
N ASP A 165 -0.86 23.48 -15.01
CA ASP A 165 0.14 24.55 -15.06
C ASP A 165 1.55 23.97 -15.28
N PRO A 166 2.02 23.88 -16.54
CA PRO A 166 3.35 23.39 -16.86
C PRO A 166 4.49 24.30 -16.39
N SER A 167 4.19 25.54 -15.99
CA SER A 167 5.21 26.49 -15.51
C SER A 167 5.46 26.36 -14.00
N ARG A 168 4.50 25.78 -13.27
CA ARG A 168 4.59 25.55 -11.84
C ARG A 168 5.59 24.43 -11.55
N GLU A 169 6.47 24.69 -10.60
CA GLU A 169 7.37 23.66 -10.09
C GLU A 169 6.57 22.50 -9.49
N LEU A 170 6.88 21.27 -9.92
CA LEU A 170 6.25 20.09 -9.36
C LEU A 170 6.69 19.85 -7.90
N PRO A 171 5.74 19.46 -7.04
CA PRO A 171 5.98 19.27 -5.62
C PRO A 171 7.04 18.19 -5.38
N LYS A 172 8.01 18.49 -4.50
CA LYS A 172 9.08 17.55 -4.10
C LYS A 172 8.57 16.44 -3.20
N GLN A 173 7.47 16.69 -2.51
CA GLN A 173 6.96 15.84 -1.45
C GLN A 173 5.52 15.45 -1.72
N ARG A 174 5.21 14.22 -1.31
CA ARG A 174 3.88 13.65 -1.48
C ARG A 174 2.81 14.56 -0.87
N ILE A 175 3.03 15.08 0.34
CA ILE A 175 2.09 15.97 1.03
C ILE A 175 1.75 17.23 0.21
N ASP A 176 2.72 17.82 -0.46
CA ASP A 176 2.52 19.02 -1.27
C ASP A 176 1.79 18.71 -2.58
N LEU A 177 1.94 17.48 -3.10
CA LEU A 177 1.15 17.00 -4.22
C LEU A 177 -0.34 16.86 -3.85
N TYR A 178 -0.66 16.33 -2.67
CA TYR A 178 -2.06 16.30 -2.19
C TYR A 178 -2.62 17.70 -2.01
N ARG A 179 -1.88 18.62 -1.39
CA ARG A 179 -2.29 20.04 -1.28
C ARG A 179 -2.54 20.68 -2.64
N GLY A 180 -1.63 20.45 -3.59
CA GLY A 180 -1.74 20.94 -4.96
C GLY A 180 -2.99 20.43 -5.67
N ILE A 181 -3.30 19.14 -5.55
CA ILE A 181 -4.52 18.56 -6.12
C ILE A 181 -5.78 19.06 -5.43
N CYS A 182 -5.79 19.22 -4.11
CA CYS A 182 -6.95 19.77 -3.40
C CYS A 182 -7.23 21.20 -3.85
N LYS A 183 -6.19 22.04 -3.96
CA LYS A 183 -6.31 23.40 -4.50
C LYS A 183 -6.82 23.41 -5.94
N LEU A 184 -6.27 22.53 -6.77
CA LEU A 184 -6.68 22.39 -8.16
C LEU A 184 -8.17 22.02 -8.26
N GLN A 185 -8.62 21.05 -7.47
CA GLN A 185 -9.98 20.51 -7.52
C GLN A 185 -11.03 21.45 -6.93
N LEU A 186 -10.71 22.12 -5.82
CA LEU A 186 -11.66 22.98 -5.11
C LEU A 186 -11.66 24.43 -5.59
N ASP A 187 -10.64 24.86 -6.35
CA ASP A 187 -10.50 26.27 -6.74
C ASP A 187 -10.09 26.46 -8.20
N ASP A 188 -8.90 26.01 -8.61
CA ASP A 188 -8.34 26.40 -9.90
C ASP A 188 -9.15 25.84 -11.09
N ARG A 189 -9.60 24.58 -11.00
CA ARG A 189 -10.43 23.93 -12.03
C ARG A 189 -11.85 24.49 -12.07
N PRO A 190 -12.59 24.64 -10.95
CA PRO A 190 -13.89 25.33 -10.95
C PRO A 190 -13.81 26.73 -11.58
N ARG A 191 -12.82 27.54 -11.17
CA ARG A 191 -12.62 28.90 -11.73
C ARG A 191 -12.36 28.88 -13.23
N ALA A 192 -11.51 27.96 -13.71
CA ALA A 192 -11.25 27.81 -15.14
C ALA A 192 -12.49 27.41 -15.96
N ARG A 193 -13.50 26.81 -15.30
CA ARG A 193 -14.80 26.46 -15.89
C ARG A 193 -15.89 27.51 -15.64
N LEU A 194 -15.55 28.64 -15.00
CA LEU A 194 -16.49 29.68 -14.56
C LEU A 194 -17.58 29.15 -13.62
N ILE A 195 -17.24 28.13 -12.82
CA ILE A 195 -18.11 27.56 -11.78
C ILE A 195 -17.74 28.22 -10.45
N GLN A 196 -18.72 28.83 -9.80
CA GLN A 196 -18.58 29.35 -8.44
C GLN A 196 -18.89 28.24 -7.43
N MET A 197 -17.89 27.88 -6.62
CA MET A 197 -18.08 26.92 -5.54
C MET A 197 -18.92 27.56 -4.41
N PRO A 198 -19.79 26.79 -3.72
CA PRO A 198 -20.63 27.33 -2.65
C PRO A 198 -19.83 27.89 -1.47
N LEU A 199 -18.67 27.30 -1.19
CA LEU A 199 -17.75 27.74 -0.15
C LEU A 199 -16.35 27.98 -0.74
N PRO A 200 -15.59 28.95 -0.21
CA PRO A 200 -14.17 29.12 -0.52
C PRO A 200 -13.36 27.84 -0.30
N PHE A 201 -12.24 27.74 -1.01
CA PHE A 201 -11.31 26.61 -0.92
C PHE A 201 -10.96 26.23 0.53
N GLU A 202 -10.58 27.20 1.36
CA GLU A 202 -10.11 26.92 2.71
C GLU A 202 -11.20 26.35 3.61
N GLN A 203 -12.44 26.84 3.46
CA GLN A 203 -13.58 26.35 4.23
C GLN A 203 -14.01 24.95 3.77
N SER A 204 -14.08 24.72 2.45
CA SER A 204 -14.37 23.39 1.90
C SER A 204 -13.32 22.37 2.33
N GLN A 205 -12.04 22.77 2.33
CA GLN A 205 -10.95 21.92 2.78
C GLN A 205 -11.09 21.56 4.26
N VAL A 206 -11.43 22.51 5.14
CA VAL A 206 -11.67 22.23 6.57
C VAL A 206 -12.83 21.26 6.79
N ILE A 207 -13.91 21.37 6.02
CA ILE A 207 -15.04 20.44 6.12
C ILE A 207 -14.61 19.02 5.70
N LEU A 208 -13.90 18.88 4.58
CA LEU A 208 -13.37 17.59 4.13
C LEU A 208 -12.39 16.96 5.14
N GLN A 209 -11.54 17.78 5.76
CA GLN A 209 -10.66 17.41 6.87
C GLN A 209 -11.42 16.81 8.06
N GLN A 210 -12.52 17.45 8.45
CA GLN A 210 -13.36 16.98 9.55
C GLN A 210 -14.09 15.68 9.20
N VAL A 211 -14.64 15.57 7.98
CA VAL A 211 -15.29 14.34 7.48
C VAL A 211 -14.29 13.18 7.48
N ALA A 212 -13.09 13.39 6.91
CA ALA A 212 -12.06 12.36 6.86
C ALA A 212 -11.64 11.89 8.25
N LEU A 213 -11.40 12.82 9.18
CA LEU A 213 -11.03 12.46 10.55
C LEU A 213 -12.15 11.68 11.26
N ALA A 214 -13.42 12.03 11.04
CA ALA A 214 -14.54 11.30 11.60
C ALA A 214 -14.61 9.86 11.06
N MET A 215 -14.44 9.69 9.75
CA MET A 215 -14.45 8.38 9.10
C MET A 215 -13.28 7.50 9.57
N VAL A 216 -12.06 8.03 9.62
CA VAL A 216 -10.88 7.29 10.10
C VAL A 216 -11.02 6.88 11.58
N ARG A 217 -11.58 7.75 12.43
CA ARG A 217 -11.90 7.41 13.83
C ARG A 217 -12.95 6.31 13.98
N ALA A 218 -13.87 6.22 13.02
CA ALA A 218 -14.89 5.18 12.99
C ALA A 218 -14.41 3.89 12.29
N ASN A 219 -13.16 3.83 11.81
CA ASN A 219 -12.63 2.76 10.95
C ASN A 219 -13.53 2.53 9.71
N GLN A 220 -14.01 3.62 9.11
CA GLN A 220 -14.91 3.61 7.97
C GLN A 220 -14.21 4.15 6.72
N PHE A 221 -14.46 3.50 5.58
CA PHE A 221 -14.02 3.96 4.26
C PHE A 221 -15.14 4.66 3.49
N LYS A 222 -16.39 4.39 3.88
CA LYS A 222 -17.60 4.95 3.30
C LYS A 222 -18.56 5.43 4.39
N ILE A 223 -19.42 6.38 4.05
CA ILE A 223 -20.44 6.97 4.93
C ILE A 223 -21.77 7.09 4.18
N GLU A 224 -22.84 6.64 4.81
CA GLU A 224 -24.20 6.78 4.27
C GLU A 224 -24.61 8.27 4.17
N GLN A 225 -25.33 8.63 3.11
CA GLN A 225 -25.77 9.99 2.83
C GLN A 225 -26.43 10.66 4.04
N GLN A 226 -27.34 9.95 4.71
CA GLN A 226 -28.08 10.51 5.83
C GLN A 226 -27.15 10.84 7.01
N ASN A 227 -26.14 10.00 7.26
CA ASN A 227 -25.17 10.21 8.33
C ASN A 227 -24.19 11.32 7.97
N LEU A 228 -23.78 11.40 6.69
CA LEU A 228 -22.95 12.48 6.19
C LEU A 228 -23.65 13.83 6.26
N LEU A 229 -24.90 13.95 5.78
CA LEU A 229 -25.67 15.19 5.85
C LEU A 229 -25.89 15.63 7.31
N LYS A 230 -26.27 14.71 8.20
CA LYS A 230 -26.38 15.00 9.65
C LYS A 230 -25.06 15.50 10.24
N PHE A 231 -23.92 14.99 9.76
CA PHE A 231 -22.60 15.46 10.19
C PHE A 231 -22.31 16.86 9.66
N LEU A 232 -22.59 17.10 8.37
CA LEU A 232 -22.36 18.38 7.70
C LEU A 232 -23.24 19.48 8.29
N GLU A 233 -24.52 19.24 8.53
CA GLU A 233 -25.48 20.20 9.10
C GLU A 233 -25.09 20.70 10.52
N ARG A 234 -24.24 19.95 11.23
CA ARG A 234 -23.72 20.36 12.55
C ARG A 234 -22.54 21.33 12.44
N GLN A 235 -21.95 21.50 11.26
CA GLN A 235 -20.83 22.42 11.06
C GLN A 235 -21.34 23.86 10.98
N SER A 236 -20.81 24.73 11.84
CA SER A 236 -21.24 26.13 11.92
C SER A 236 -20.99 26.91 10.62
N ILE A 237 -20.02 26.48 9.80
CA ILE A 237 -19.66 27.14 8.53
C ILE A 237 -20.86 27.26 7.60
N PHE A 238 -21.70 26.22 7.50
CA PHE A 238 -22.88 26.25 6.62
C PHE A 238 -23.90 27.31 7.03
N GLN A 239 -24.10 27.50 8.34
CA GLN A 239 -24.98 28.55 8.86
C GLN A 239 -24.36 29.94 8.72
N GLN A 240 -23.03 30.07 8.91
CA GLN A 240 -22.32 31.34 8.83
C GLN A 240 -22.27 31.91 7.41
N GLU A 241 -22.15 31.03 6.42
CA GLU A 241 -22.04 31.40 5.00
C GLU A 241 -23.38 31.33 4.24
N ASP A 242 -24.47 30.97 4.93
CA ASP A 242 -25.80 30.77 4.33
C ASP A 242 -25.80 29.77 3.17
N VAL A 243 -25.16 28.61 3.39
CA VAL A 243 -25.02 27.53 2.39
C VAL A 243 -25.68 26.25 2.88
N GLU A 244 -26.53 25.66 2.05
CA GLU A 244 -27.11 24.34 2.33
C GLU A 244 -26.05 23.23 2.20
N ALA A 245 -25.90 22.40 3.24
CA ALA A 245 -24.96 21.28 3.26
C ALA A 245 -25.17 20.29 2.10
N ALA A 246 -26.42 20.00 1.72
CA ALA A 246 -26.72 19.13 0.58
C ALA A 246 -26.29 19.75 -0.75
N GLY A 247 -26.50 21.05 -0.93
CA GLY A 247 -26.05 21.80 -2.10
C GLY A 247 -24.52 21.82 -2.22
N TRP A 248 -23.82 22.01 -1.10
CA TRP A 248 -22.35 21.91 -1.05
C TRP A 248 -21.87 20.51 -1.38
N LEU A 249 -22.43 19.48 -0.76
CA LEU A 249 -22.05 18.08 -1.00
C LEU A 249 -22.17 17.73 -2.49
N LYS A 250 -23.28 18.14 -3.12
CA LYS A 250 -23.48 17.97 -4.57
C LYS A 250 -22.35 18.59 -5.39
N GLN A 251 -21.94 19.82 -5.08
CA GLN A 251 -20.85 20.50 -5.79
C GLN A 251 -19.48 19.85 -5.55
N ILE A 252 -19.22 19.35 -4.34
CA ILE A 252 -18.01 18.58 -4.05
C ILE A 252 -17.95 17.29 -4.88
N VAL A 253 -19.08 16.62 -5.07
CA VAL A 253 -19.15 15.36 -5.83
C VAL A 253 -19.06 15.62 -7.34
N GLU A 254 -19.85 16.57 -7.86
CA GLU A 254 -19.96 16.82 -9.31
C GLU A 254 -18.79 17.63 -9.89
N VAL A 255 -18.16 18.48 -9.09
CA VAL A 255 -17.13 19.42 -9.57
C VAL A 255 -15.79 19.18 -8.87
N GLY A 256 -15.80 19.10 -7.54
CA GLY A 256 -14.59 18.92 -6.75
C GLY A 256 -13.96 17.53 -6.88
N GLU A 257 -14.78 16.50 -7.11
CA GLU A 257 -14.36 15.10 -7.19
C GLU A 257 -13.49 14.67 -5.98
N LEU A 258 -13.73 15.25 -4.79
CA LEU A 258 -13.01 14.94 -3.55
C LEU A 258 -13.86 14.16 -2.54
N LEU A 259 -15.15 13.98 -2.86
CA LEU A 259 -16.00 12.91 -2.39
C LEU A 259 -16.69 12.32 -3.62
N VAL A 260 -16.94 11.02 -3.60
CA VAL A 260 -17.61 10.31 -4.70
C VAL A 260 -18.73 9.44 -4.14
N GLU A 261 -19.83 9.37 -4.88
CA GLU A 261 -20.93 8.44 -4.62
C GLU A 261 -20.72 7.20 -5.49
N ARG A 262 -20.10 6.16 -4.92
CA ARG A 262 -19.82 4.91 -5.68
C ARG A 262 -21.05 4.02 -5.77
N GLU A 263 -21.75 3.88 -4.66
CA GLU A 263 -23.04 3.19 -4.56
C GLU A 263 -24.13 4.21 -4.22
N PRO A 264 -25.37 4.02 -4.69
CA PRO A 264 -26.46 4.95 -4.42
C PRO A 264 -26.62 5.24 -2.91
N GLY A 265 -26.40 6.49 -2.52
CA GLY A 265 -26.49 6.93 -1.12
C GLY A 265 -25.29 6.59 -0.23
N GLU A 266 -24.18 6.07 -0.77
CA GLU A 266 -22.92 5.86 -0.03
C GLU A 266 -21.80 6.72 -0.61
N TYR A 267 -21.17 7.52 0.27
CA TYR A 267 -20.10 8.44 -0.08
C TYR A 267 -18.76 7.97 0.46
N GLU A 268 -17.70 8.19 -0.29
CA GLU A 268 -16.32 7.92 0.12
C GLU A 268 -15.35 8.93 -0.50
N PHE A 269 -14.11 8.94 -0.02
CA PHE A 269 -13.05 9.67 -0.69
C PHE A 269 -12.62 8.93 -1.97
N PRO A 270 -12.18 9.63 -3.03
CA PRO A 270 -11.79 9.01 -4.30
C PRO A 270 -10.72 7.92 -4.14
N HIS A 271 -9.87 8.08 -3.14
CA HIS A 271 -8.90 7.08 -2.70
C HIS A 271 -8.61 7.26 -1.21
N LEU A 272 -8.28 6.17 -0.51
CA LEU A 272 -7.96 6.17 0.92
C LEU A 272 -6.82 7.08 1.32
N SER A 273 -5.90 7.37 0.40
CA SER A 273 -4.82 8.34 0.65
C SER A 273 -5.32 9.79 0.75
N PHE A 274 -6.44 10.16 0.10
CA PHE A 274 -7.09 11.45 0.30
C PHE A 274 -7.76 11.52 1.66
N GLN A 275 -8.46 10.46 2.07
CA GLN A 275 -8.98 10.34 3.43
C GLN A 275 -7.84 10.48 4.46
N GLY A 276 -6.74 9.76 4.24
CA GLY A 276 -5.54 9.83 5.08
C GLY A 276 -4.96 11.24 5.15
N PHE A 277 -4.83 11.91 4.00
CA PHE A 277 -4.34 13.29 3.88
C PHE A 277 -5.20 14.27 4.66
N PHE A 278 -6.51 14.27 4.43
CA PHE A 278 -7.44 15.20 5.07
C PHE A 278 -7.48 14.98 6.59
N ALA A 279 -7.52 13.73 7.06
CA ALA A 279 -7.44 13.42 8.48
C ALA A 279 -6.11 13.87 9.10
N ALA A 280 -4.99 13.64 8.40
CA ALA A 280 -3.66 14.05 8.86
C ALA A 280 -3.53 15.57 8.96
N THR A 281 -4.00 16.31 7.95
CA THR A 281 -3.94 17.77 7.96
C THR A 281 -4.87 18.39 9.01
N GLN A 282 -6.02 17.77 9.31
CA GLN A 282 -6.86 18.19 10.44
C GLN A 282 -6.09 18.12 11.76
N LEU A 283 -5.46 16.99 12.03
CA LEU A 283 -4.70 16.73 13.26
C LEU A 283 -3.45 17.61 13.34
N ALA A 284 -2.76 17.82 12.21
CA ALA A 284 -1.58 18.68 12.13
C ALA A 284 -1.95 20.17 12.32
N GLY A 285 -3.13 20.59 11.84
CA GLY A 285 -3.62 21.97 12.00
C GLY A 285 -3.96 22.35 13.44
N TRP A 286 -4.28 21.39 14.31
CA TRP A 286 -4.61 21.65 15.70
C TRP A 286 -3.42 22.01 16.59
N GLN A 287 -2.19 21.93 16.09
CA GLN A 287 -0.99 22.04 16.93
C GLN A 287 -0.59 23.47 17.32
N THR A 288 -1.52 24.41 17.29
CA THR A 288 -1.31 25.79 17.75
C THR A 288 -1.01 25.87 19.25
N SER A 289 -1.47 24.89 20.05
CA SER A 289 -1.12 24.75 21.46
C SER A 289 -0.48 23.38 21.77
N GLN A 290 0.32 23.31 22.84
CA GLN A 290 0.96 22.06 23.27
C GLN A 290 -0.08 20.98 23.66
N ASN A 291 -1.20 21.38 24.27
CA ASN A 291 -2.27 20.46 24.67
C ASN A 291 -2.97 19.82 23.46
N ASN A 292 -3.22 20.59 22.41
CA ASN A 292 -3.84 20.08 21.20
C ASN A 292 -2.89 19.15 20.43
N PHE A 293 -1.59 19.47 20.40
CA PHE A 293 -0.58 18.58 19.85
C PHE A 293 -0.54 17.24 20.60
N GLN A 294 -0.45 17.26 21.93
CA GLN A 294 -0.46 16.06 22.78
C GLN A 294 -1.69 15.18 22.54
N THR A 295 -2.86 15.81 22.38
CA THR A 295 -4.11 15.10 22.07
C THR A 295 -4.05 14.40 20.71
N SER A 296 -3.52 15.10 19.70
CA SER A 296 -3.37 14.57 18.34
C SER A 296 -2.32 13.47 18.27
N ALA A 297 -1.17 13.66 18.91
CA ALA A 297 -0.09 12.69 19.01
C ALA A 297 -0.57 11.39 19.68
N ARG A 298 -1.30 11.50 20.81
CA ARG A 298 -1.86 10.34 21.50
C ARG A 298 -2.80 9.54 20.60
N LEU A 299 -3.69 10.22 19.88
CA LEU A 299 -4.62 9.57 18.96
C LEU A 299 -3.89 8.85 17.82
N ILE A 300 -2.85 9.48 17.26
CA ILE A 300 -1.99 8.89 16.22
C ILE A 300 -1.27 7.66 16.76
N LEU A 301 -0.66 7.74 17.94
CA LEU A 301 0.07 6.62 18.56
C LEU A 301 -0.84 5.44 18.92
N GLN A 302 -2.05 5.70 19.42
CA GLN A 302 -3.06 4.66 19.69
C GLN A 302 -3.45 3.86 18.44
N ASN A 303 -3.32 4.46 17.25
CA ASN A 303 -3.68 3.85 15.99
C ASN A 303 -2.46 3.63 15.07
N TRP A 304 -1.24 3.68 15.61
CA TRP A 304 -0.01 3.73 14.82
C TRP A 304 0.14 2.53 13.86
N ASN A 305 -0.15 1.32 14.35
CA ASN A 305 -0.08 0.08 13.56
C ASN A 305 -1.39 -0.25 12.82
N SER A 306 -2.41 0.62 12.86
CA SER A 306 -3.67 0.36 12.17
C SER A 306 -3.53 0.57 10.66
N ALA A 307 -3.96 -0.42 9.87
CA ALA A 307 -3.95 -0.35 8.42
C ALA A 307 -4.81 0.81 7.88
N VAL A 308 -5.92 1.14 8.55
CA VAL A 308 -6.80 2.27 8.19
C VAL A 308 -6.09 3.60 8.41
N TRP A 309 -5.29 3.71 9.48
CA TRP A 309 -4.60 4.93 9.87
C TRP A 309 -3.24 5.11 9.22
N ARG A 310 -2.68 4.09 8.57
CA ARG A 310 -1.33 4.11 7.98
C ARG A 310 -1.06 5.39 7.16
N GLU A 311 -1.96 5.75 6.27
CA GLU A 311 -1.80 6.96 5.44
C GLU A 311 -1.92 8.26 6.26
N THR A 312 -2.79 8.26 7.28
CA THR A 312 -2.90 9.37 8.22
C THR A 312 -1.61 9.54 9.03
N VAL A 313 -0.99 8.45 9.50
CA VAL A 313 0.27 8.47 10.26
C VAL A 313 1.38 9.08 9.41
N LEU A 314 1.63 8.53 8.21
CA LEU A 314 2.68 8.99 7.29
C LEU A 314 2.52 10.48 6.93
N LEU A 315 1.31 10.90 6.58
CA LEU A 315 1.04 12.28 6.19
C LEU A 315 0.98 13.24 7.39
N TYR A 316 0.70 12.75 8.60
CA TYR A 316 0.72 13.55 9.82
C TYR A 316 2.17 13.85 10.23
N THR A 317 3.04 12.83 10.27
CA THR A 317 4.47 12.99 10.63
C THR A 317 5.19 13.93 9.66
N ALA A 318 4.88 13.83 8.35
CA ALA A 318 5.39 14.73 7.31
C ALA A 318 5.08 16.22 7.56
N GLN A 319 4.05 16.55 8.35
CA GLN A 319 3.62 17.92 8.62
C GLN A 319 4.16 18.48 9.96
N LEU A 320 4.84 17.67 10.78
CA LEU A 320 5.32 18.08 12.09
C LEU A 320 6.53 19.02 12.03
N SER A 321 6.74 19.80 13.09
CA SER A 321 8.05 20.42 13.35
C SER A 321 9.08 19.34 13.71
N PRO A 322 10.39 19.57 13.51
CA PRO A 322 11.40 18.56 13.84
C PRO A 322 11.35 18.11 15.31
N SER A 323 11.10 19.03 16.24
CA SER A 323 10.95 18.71 17.67
C SER A 323 9.74 17.82 17.98
N ARG A 324 8.61 18.03 17.29
CA ARG A 324 7.39 17.25 17.48
C ARG A 324 7.51 15.88 16.81
N LEU A 325 8.18 15.83 15.66
CA LEU A 325 8.52 14.57 15.01
C LEU A 325 9.40 13.71 15.91
N ASP A 326 10.46 14.29 16.47
CA ASP A 326 11.35 13.58 17.40
C ASP A 326 10.57 12.99 18.58
N GLN A 327 9.70 13.79 19.21
CA GLN A 327 8.84 13.31 20.29
C GLN A 327 7.95 12.14 19.84
N VAL A 328 7.20 12.28 18.75
CA VAL A 328 6.27 11.24 18.27
C VAL A 328 7.00 9.96 17.87
N VAL A 329 8.16 10.07 17.22
CA VAL A 329 8.95 8.91 16.79
C VAL A 329 9.52 8.15 17.99
N ARG A 330 9.99 8.86 19.02
CA ARG A 330 10.44 8.22 20.28
C ARG A 330 9.30 7.47 20.96
N GLU A 331 8.15 8.13 21.13
CA GLU A 331 6.96 7.50 21.72
C GLU A 331 6.47 6.31 20.87
N ALA A 332 6.58 6.38 19.53
CA ALA A 332 6.25 5.25 18.66
C ALA A 332 7.23 4.09 18.84
N CYS A 333 8.53 4.34 19.04
CA CYS A 333 9.51 3.29 19.30
C CYS A 333 9.21 2.55 20.63
N GLU A 334 8.64 3.23 21.62
CA GLU A 334 8.22 2.60 22.89
C GLU A 334 7.08 1.58 22.70
N LEU A 335 6.33 1.64 21.58
CA LEU A 335 5.28 0.68 21.24
C LEU A 335 5.83 -0.64 20.67
N GLY A 336 7.12 -0.72 20.36
CA GLY A 336 7.80 -1.94 19.92
C GLY A 336 8.24 -1.93 18.44
N SER A 337 8.80 -3.06 18.00
CA SER A 337 9.51 -3.18 16.72
C SER A 337 8.66 -2.91 15.48
N GLU A 338 7.37 -3.26 15.50
CA GLU A 338 6.45 -2.93 14.40
C GLU A 338 6.21 -1.43 14.27
N ALA A 339 6.00 -0.75 15.39
CA ALA A 339 5.80 0.69 15.38
C ALA A 339 7.10 1.41 14.98
N ALA A 340 8.25 0.93 15.44
CA ALA A 340 9.57 1.44 15.03
C ALA A 340 9.82 1.26 13.53
N ALA A 341 9.40 0.14 12.93
CA ALA A 341 9.51 -0.06 11.48
C ALA A 341 8.71 1.00 10.68
N LEU A 342 7.48 1.31 11.10
CA LEU A 342 6.72 2.41 10.49
C LEU A 342 7.34 3.78 10.81
N ALA A 343 7.96 3.95 11.98
CA ALA A 343 8.66 5.17 12.34
C ALA A 343 9.87 5.43 11.43
N VAL A 344 10.62 4.40 11.02
CA VAL A 344 11.69 4.52 10.01
C VAL A 344 11.12 5.07 8.70
N VAL A 345 9.99 4.53 8.22
CA VAL A 345 9.32 5.04 7.00
C VAL A 345 8.88 6.49 7.16
N CYS A 346 8.33 6.86 8.33
CA CYS A 346 7.97 8.25 8.64
C CYS A 346 9.18 9.20 8.57
N LEU A 347 10.37 8.75 8.98
CA LEU A 347 11.60 9.53 8.91
C LEU A 347 12.11 9.66 7.47
N GLU A 348 12.00 8.60 6.66
CA GLU A 348 12.37 8.60 5.25
C GLU A 348 11.47 9.50 4.40
N GLU A 349 10.15 9.49 4.65
CA GLU A 349 9.17 10.33 3.96
C GLU A 349 9.13 11.77 4.52
N TYR A 350 9.88 12.08 5.58
CA TYR A 350 9.83 13.40 6.21
C TYR A 350 10.44 14.49 5.30
N PRO A 351 9.72 15.58 5.00
CA PRO A 351 10.18 16.61 4.05
C PRO A 351 11.50 17.29 4.36
N ARG A 352 11.90 17.31 5.64
CA ARG A 352 13.11 17.98 6.14
C ARG A 352 14.06 16.97 6.77
N SER A 353 14.45 15.97 5.98
CA SER A 353 15.33 14.88 6.41
C SER A 353 16.67 15.38 6.98
N GLU A 354 17.14 16.55 6.55
CA GLU A 354 18.33 17.23 7.07
C GLU A 354 18.17 17.77 8.51
N LYS A 355 16.94 17.83 9.02
CA LYS A 355 16.63 18.24 10.40
C LYS A 355 16.39 17.07 11.34
N VAL A 356 16.43 15.83 10.83
CA VAL A 356 16.28 14.62 11.62
C VAL A 356 17.66 14.23 12.16
N SER A 357 17.79 14.11 13.48
CA SER A 357 19.05 13.70 14.11
C SER A 357 19.40 12.25 13.79
N ASP A 358 20.69 11.97 13.65
CA ASP A 358 21.16 10.60 13.42
C ASP A 358 20.89 9.70 14.64
N GLU A 359 20.84 10.28 15.84
CA GLU A 359 20.42 9.59 17.07
C GLU A 359 18.99 9.05 16.98
N LEU A 360 18.06 9.84 16.43
CA LEU A 360 16.66 9.43 16.28
C LEU A 360 16.53 8.31 15.23
N LYS A 361 17.25 8.43 14.11
CA LYS A 361 17.30 7.38 13.08
C LYS A 361 17.87 6.09 13.65
N ALA A 362 19.00 6.17 14.35
CA ALA A 362 19.66 5.03 14.98
C ALA A 362 18.77 4.36 16.03
N LEU A 363 18.03 5.16 16.83
CA LEU A 363 17.05 4.63 17.78
C LEU A 363 15.97 3.82 17.05
N ALA A 364 15.29 4.42 16.07
CA ALA A 364 14.23 3.75 15.33
C ALA A 364 14.74 2.47 14.64
N GLN A 365 15.92 2.54 14.03
CA GLN A 365 16.57 1.39 13.38
C GLN A 365 16.93 0.30 14.39
N THR A 366 17.40 0.65 15.59
CA THR A 366 17.70 -0.34 16.64
C THR A 366 16.44 -1.03 17.14
N VAL A 367 15.40 -0.25 17.46
CA VAL A 367 14.13 -0.80 17.97
C VAL A 367 13.42 -1.63 16.91
N LYS A 368 13.53 -1.28 15.62
CA LYS A 368 13.01 -2.08 14.50
C LYS A 368 13.46 -3.54 14.57
N TYR A 369 14.70 -3.82 14.98
CA TYR A 369 15.25 -5.18 15.08
C TYR A 369 15.17 -5.84 16.45
N GLN A 370 14.67 -5.13 17.47
CA GLN A 370 14.67 -5.60 18.85
C GLN A 370 13.89 -6.91 19.02
N GLN A 371 12.69 -7.02 18.44
CA GLN A 371 11.87 -8.23 18.51
C GLN A 371 12.58 -9.44 17.91
N LEU A 372 13.23 -9.30 16.75
CA LEU A 372 14.03 -10.36 16.17
C LEU A 372 15.16 -10.80 17.12
N GLU A 373 15.87 -9.84 17.70
CA GLU A 373 16.93 -10.14 18.66
C GLU A 373 16.40 -10.89 19.90
N GLU A 374 15.26 -10.48 20.45
CA GLU A 374 14.63 -11.11 21.61
C GLU A 374 14.19 -12.55 21.32
N LEU A 375 13.55 -12.79 20.17
CA LEU A 375 13.15 -14.14 19.73
C LEU A 375 14.36 -15.05 19.55
N LEU A 376 15.44 -14.54 18.96
CA LEU A 376 16.68 -15.29 18.78
C LEU A 376 17.38 -15.59 20.11
N LYS A 377 17.42 -14.64 21.06
CA LYS A 377 17.91 -14.86 22.43
C LYS A 377 17.12 -15.95 23.15
N ALA A 378 15.79 -15.94 22.96
CA ALA A 378 14.87 -16.92 23.54
C ALA A 378 14.87 -18.27 22.81
N GLN A 379 15.65 -18.43 21.73
CA GLN A 379 15.66 -19.62 20.88
C GLN A 379 14.29 -19.97 20.28
N GLN A 380 13.43 -18.97 20.10
CA GLN A 380 12.14 -19.08 19.41
C GLN A 380 12.38 -18.97 17.90
N TRP A 381 13.00 -20.01 17.33
CA TRP A 381 13.54 -19.97 15.97
C TRP A 381 12.47 -19.81 14.89
N ARG A 382 11.27 -20.35 15.13
CA ARG A 382 10.18 -20.25 14.18
C ARG A 382 9.66 -18.82 14.09
N GLU A 383 9.37 -18.24 15.25
CA GLU A 383 8.91 -16.87 15.38
C GLU A 383 9.98 -15.89 14.88
N ALA A 384 11.27 -16.17 15.15
CA ALA A 384 12.37 -15.37 14.62
C ALA A 384 12.46 -15.41 13.08
N ASP A 385 12.16 -16.55 12.46
CA ASP A 385 12.14 -16.70 11.00
C ASP A 385 10.94 -15.97 10.37
N GLU A 386 9.76 -16.06 11.00
CA GLU A 386 8.56 -15.29 10.63
C GLU A 386 8.84 -13.77 10.73
N GLU A 387 9.46 -13.33 11.83
CA GLU A 387 9.85 -11.95 12.07
C GLU A 387 10.91 -11.46 11.07
N THR A 388 11.86 -12.31 10.71
CA THR A 388 12.88 -11.99 9.69
C THR A 388 12.23 -11.70 8.34
N TYR A 389 11.26 -12.52 7.92
CA TYR A 389 10.49 -12.25 6.70
C TYR A 389 9.75 -10.91 6.79
N ARG A 390 9.04 -10.64 7.89
CA ARG A 390 8.32 -9.38 8.10
C ARG A 390 9.24 -8.16 7.99
N LEU A 391 10.42 -8.23 8.60
CA LEU A 391 11.43 -7.17 8.55
C LEU A 391 11.96 -6.96 7.13
N MET A 392 12.26 -8.04 6.40
CA MET A 392 12.77 -7.94 5.04
C MET A 392 11.72 -7.37 4.07
N ILE A 393 10.47 -7.86 4.12
CA ILE A 393 9.43 -7.42 3.19
C ILE A 393 9.04 -5.95 3.45
N THR A 394 9.02 -5.51 4.71
CA THR A 394 8.73 -4.12 5.06
C THR A 394 9.88 -3.18 4.70
N THR A 395 11.13 -3.64 4.77
CA THR A 395 12.32 -2.86 4.37
C THR A 395 12.33 -2.51 2.88
N VAL A 396 11.76 -3.35 2.02
CA VAL A 396 11.67 -3.06 0.57
C VAL A 396 10.41 -2.24 0.20
N GLY A 397 9.73 -1.67 1.22
CA GLY A 397 8.55 -0.83 1.04
C GLY A 397 7.28 -1.61 0.68
N LYS A 398 7.27 -2.92 0.94
CA LYS A 398 6.10 -3.80 0.78
C LYS A 398 5.44 -4.05 2.13
N GLU A 399 4.17 -4.41 2.11
CA GLU A 399 3.46 -4.82 3.31
C GLU A 399 3.68 -6.32 3.58
N ASP A 400 3.57 -6.70 4.85
CA ASP A 400 3.66 -8.09 5.27
C ASP A 400 2.56 -8.94 4.58
N GLY A 401 2.95 -10.10 4.07
CA GLY A 401 2.15 -10.97 3.21
C GLY A 401 2.45 -10.81 1.73
N GLN A 402 3.25 -9.83 1.30
CA GLN A 402 3.66 -9.72 -0.11
C GLN A 402 4.82 -10.64 -0.47
N CYS A 403 4.97 -10.90 -1.77
CA CYS A 403 6.15 -11.58 -2.31
C CYS A 403 7.24 -10.58 -2.71
N PHE A 404 8.48 -11.00 -2.51
CA PHE A 404 9.62 -10.33 -3.14
C PHE A 404 9.53 -10.49 -4.66
N ASP A 405 10.00 -9.48 -5.36
CA ASP A 405 10.41 -9.63 -6.74
C ASP A 405 11.95 -9.59 -6.82
N ARG A 406 12.46 -9.77 -8.03
CA ARG A 406 13.90 -9.79 -8.27
C ARG A 406 14.58 -8.48 -7.83
N GLY A 407 13.95 -7.34 -8.13
CA GLY A 407 14.53 -6.03 -7.85
C GLY A 407 14.64 -5.75 -6.35
N ASP A 408 13.67 -6.23 -5.56
CA ASP A 408 13.71 -6.10 -4.10
C ASP A 408 14.97 -6.74 -3.50
N LEU A 409 15.33 -7.94 -3.95
CA LEU A 409 16.47 -8.69 -3.41
C LEU A 409 17.79 -8.18 -3.96
N GLU A 410 17.83 -7.78 -5.23
CA GLU A 410 19.03 -7.19 -5.85
C GLU A 410 19.39 -5.83 -5.22
N ASN A 411 18.40 -5.05 -4.78
CA ASN A 411 18.61 -3.72 -4.22
C ASN A 411 18.43 -3.65 -2.69
N PHE A 412 18.28 -4.80 -2.03
CA PHE A 412 18.00 -4.85 -0.59
C PHE A 412 19.05 -4.04 0.21
N PRO A 413 18.67 -3.18 1.17
CA PRO A 413 19.64 -2.34 1.89
C PRO A 413 20.71 -3.16 2.64
N CYS A 414 21.99 -2.83 2.42
CA CYS A 414 23.09 -3.58 3.01
C CYS A 414 23.17 -3.46 4.53
N GLU A 415 22.73 -2.35 5.11
CA GLU A 415 22.68 -2.17 6.56
C GLU A 415 21.67 -3.13 7.20
N ASP A 416 20.45 -3.19 6.67
CA ASP A 416 19.41 -4.11 7.13
C ASP A 416 19.83 -5.57 6.94
N LEU A 417 20.41 -5.93 5.78
CA LEU A 417 20.84 -7.31 5.53
C LEU A 417 21.95 -7.76 6.49
N ARG A 418 22.93 -6.89 6.75
CA ARG A 418 24.01 -7.14 7.71
C ARG A 418 23.48 -7.25 9.13
N THR A 419 22.53 -6.41 9.52
CA THR A 419 21.93 -6.44 10.85
C THR A 419 21.21 -7.76 11.10
N ILE A 420 20.37 -8.19 10.16
CA ILE A 420 19.65 -9.47 10.26
C ILE A 420 20.64 -10.64 10.32
N ASP A 421 21.64 -10.67 9.43
CA ASP A 421 22.64 -11.75 9.42
C ASP A 421 23.42 -11.85 10.73
N GLN A 422 23.92 -10.71 11.23
CA GLN A 422 24.70 -10.67 12.47
C GLN A 422 23.90 -11.19 13.67
N LEU A 423 22.60 -10.87 13.76
CA LEU A 423 21.73 -11.38 14.80
C LEU A 423 21.60 -12.91 14.71
N TRP A 424 21.30 -13.45 13.52
CA TRP A 424 21.19 -14.89 13.31
C TRP A 424 22.50 -15.62 13.61
N VAL A 425 23.64 -15.12 13.12
CA VAL A 425 24.97 -15.69 13.35
C VAL A 425 25.30 -15.70 14.84
N LYS A 426 25.07 -14.58 15.54
CA LYS A 426 25.39 -14.43 16.96
C LYS A 426 24.63 -15.43 17.82
N TYR A 427 23.31 -15.50 17.68
CA TYR A 427 22.48 -16.32 18.57
C TYR A 427 22.40 -17.79 18.17
N SER A 428 22.73 -18.13 16.92
CA SER A 428 22.87 -19.53 16.48
C SER A 428 24.28 -20.11 16.66
N ASN A 429 25.20 -19.39 17.30
CA ASN A 429 26.61 -19.78 17.43
C ASN A 429 27.29 -20.08 16.08
N GLY A 430 27.03 -19.21 15.09
CA GLY A 430 27.57 -19.30 13.73
C GLY A 430 26.99 -20.41 12.86
N LYS A 431 25.85 -21.00 13.26
CA LYS A 431 25.19 -22.09 12.52
C LYS A 431 24.27 -21.60 11.41
N TRP A 432 23.66 -20.43 11.60
CA TRP A 432 22.64 -19.84 10.72
C TRP A 432 22.93 -18.38 10.43
N GLY A 433 22.40 -17.89 9.31
CA GLY A 433 22.71 -16.57 8.75
C GLY A 433 22.77 -16.63 7.22
N PHE A 434 22.50 -15.50 6.56
CA PHE A 434 22.69 -15.32 5.12
C PHE A 434 24.14 -15.49 4.69
N SER A 435 25.11 -15.04 5.50
CA SER A 435 26.54 -15.26 5.27
C SER A 435 26.88 -16.77 5.28
N VAL A 436 26.27 -17.52 6.20
CA VAL A 436 26.42 -18.98 6.28
C VAL A 436 25.79 -19.68 5.08
N GLN A 437 24.57 -19.29 4.70
CA GLN A 437 23.89 -19.83 3.52
C GLN A 437 24.65 -19.50 2.23
N LYS A 438 25.12 -18.26 2.07
CA LYS A 438 25.93 -17.84 0.92
C LYS A 438 27.17 -18.71 0.75
N ARG A 439 27.89 -18.99 1.85
CA ARG A 439 29.06 -19.89 1.80
C ARG A 439 28.69 -21.29 1.34
N ILE A 440 27.62 -21.87 1.89
CA ILE A 440 27.12 -23.19 1.48
C ILE A 440 26.70 -23.18 0.01
N TRP A 441 26.07 -22.09 -0.45
CA TRP A 441 25.68 -21.88 -1.85
C TRP A 441 26.89 -21.85 -2.78
N GLN A 442 27.95 -21.11 -2.43
CA GLN A 442 29.22 -21.09 -3.17
C GLN A 442 29.89 -22.47 -3.23
N GLU A 443 29.95 -23.19 -2.09
CA GLU A 443 30.48 -24.56 -2.03
C GLU A 443 29.66 -25.56 -2.88
N CYS A 444 28.39 -25.25 -3.17
CA CYS A 444 27.55 -26.03 -4.06
C CYS A 444 27.72 -25.67 -5.54
N GLY A 445 28.66 -24.77 -5.88
CA GLY A 445 28.93 -24.33 -7.24
C GLY A 445 28.11 -23.12 -7.68
N SER A 446 27.60 -22.32 -6.72
CA SER A 446 26.86 -21.08 -6.98
C SER A 446 25.67 -21.27 -7.94
N PRO A 447 24.73 -22.20 -7.65
CA PRO A 447 23.63 -22.52 -8.54
C PRO A 447 22.80 -21.28 -8.91
N ILE A 448 22.48 -21.17 -10.20
CA ILE A 448 21.57 -20.16 -10.74
C ILE A 448 20.33 -20.90 -11.29
N GLY A 449 19.16 -20.61 -10.73
CA GLY A 449 17.92 -21.30 -11.10
C GLY A 449 17.73 -22.63 -10.38
N THR A 450 17.19 -23.64 -11.07
CA THR A 450 16.66 -24.89 -10.46
C THR A 450 17.44 -26.14 -10.82
N ASP A 451 18.71 -25.97 -11.19
CA ASP A 451 19.58 -27.05 -11.64
C ASP A 451 19.93 -28.08 -10.53
N GLY A 452 20.74 -29.09 -10.86
CA GLY A 452 21.16 -30.11 -9.90
C GLY A 452 21.95 -29.55 -8.70
N ASN A 453 22.63 -28.42 -8.88
CA ASN A 453 23.40 -27.76 -7.82
C ASN A 453 22.47 -27.03 -6.83
N TRP A 454 21.33 -26.50 -7.30
CA TRP A 454 20.29 -25.95 -6.42
C TRP A 454 19.72 -27.00 -5.48
N LYS A 455 19.40 -28.19 -6.01
CA LYS A 455 18.92 -29.32 -5.21
C LYS A 455 19.95 -29.76 -4.16
N LYS A 456 21.23 -29.79 -4.55
CA LYS A 456 22.34 -30.08 -3.62
C LYS A 456 22.45 -29.04 -2.50
N PHE A 457 22.32 -27.76 -2.83
CA PHE A 457 22.28 -26.69 -1.82
C PHE A 457 21.11 -26.89 -0.85
N ALA A 458 19.89 -27.09 -1.38
CA ALA A 458 18.69 -27.30 -0.59
C ALA A 458 18.77 -28.52 0.34
N ASP A 459 19.37 -29.62 -0.13
CA ASP A 459 19.62 -30.80 0.70
C ASP A 459 20.57 -30.46 1.87
N ARG A 460 21.62 -29.67 1.63
CA ARG A 460 22.61 -29.30 2.66
C ARG A 460 22.03 -28.37 3.73
N VAL A 461 21.16 -27.44 3.34
CA VAL A 461 20.51 -26.52 4.29
C VAL A 461 19.22 -27.08 4.89
N GLY A 462 18.82 -28.31 4.54
CA GLY A 462 17.67 -29.00 5.14
C GLY A 462 16.31 -28.67 4.54
N TRP A 463 16.29 -27.87 3.48
CA TRP A 463 15.08 -27.47 2.76
C TRP A 463 14.53 -28.57 1.84
N ARG A 464 15.33 -29.61 1.59
CA ARG A 464 14.91 -30.80 0.86
C ARG A 464 15.35 -32.06 1.62
N LYS A 465 14.43 -33.00 1.79
CA LYS A 465 14.64 -34.27 2.53
C LYS A 465 14.06 -35.42 1.71
N GLN A 466 14.81 -36.52 1.60
CA GLN A 466 14.40 -37.72 0.85
C GLN A 466 13.94 -37.43 -0.59
N GLY A 467 14.55 -36.43 -1.24
CA GLY A 467 14.23 -36.05 -2.61
C GLY A 467 13.07 -35.05 -2.77
N GLY A 468 12.30 -34.79 -1.70
CA GLY A 468 11.15 -33.88 -1.69
C GLY A 468 11.42 -32.57 -0.92
N TRP A 469 10.78 -31.49 -1.36
CA TRP A 469 10.86 -30.17 -0.74
C TRP A 469 10.15 -30.15 0.63
N VAL A 470 10.77 -29.53 1.62
CA VAL A 470 10.22 -29.39 2.97
C VAL A 470 9.52 -28.04 3.07
N HIS A 471 8.26 -28.04 3.47
CA HIS A 471 7.51 -26.80 3.72
C HIS A 471 8.16 -25.99 4.85
N CYS A 472 8.23 -24.65 4.76
CA CYS A 472 8.93 -23.82 5.78
C CYS A 472 8.36 -24.04 7.21
N LEU A 473 7.05 -24.21 7.36
CA LEU A 473 6.39 -24.61 8.61
C LEU A 473 6.87 -25.94 9.22
N ASN A 474 7.45 -26.83 8.42
CA ASN A 474 7.86 -28.19 8.79
C ASN A 474 9.38 -28.34 8.90
N LEU A 475 10.12 -27.23 8.90
CA LEU A 475 11.56 -27.24 9.18
C LEU A 475 11.82 -27.67 10.63
N THR A 476 13.09 -27.94 10.94
CA THR A 476 13.44 -28.67 12.17
C THR A 476 13.42 -27.75 13.41
N PHE A 477 13.69 -26.45 13.24
CA PHE A 477 13.65 -25.40 14.29
C PHE A 477 14.35 -25.80 15.61
N ASP A 478 15.46 -26.53 15.53
CA ASP A 478 16.18 -27.06 16.70
C ASP A 478 17.68 -26.81 16.52
N LEU A 479 18.26 -26.02 17.42
CA LEU A 479 19.67 -25.60 17.31
C LEU A 479 20.64 -26.78 17.22
N GLN A 480 20.32 -27.96 17.75
CA GLN A 480 21.18 -29.13 17.67
C GLN A 480 20.90 -29.99 16.44
N LYS A 481 19.61 -30.29 16.17
CA LYS A 481 19.20 -31.25 15.13
C LYS A 481 19.14 -30.67 13.73
N SER A 482 18.86 -29.37 13.61
CA SER A 482 18.80 -28.69 12.32
C SER A 482 20.15 -28.72 11.61
N PRO A 483 20.19 -28.73 10.27
CA PRO A 483 21.43 -28.55 9.53
C PRO A 483 21.97 -27.12 9.61
N ARG A 484 23.24 -26.98 9.22
CA ARG A 484 23.90 -25.67 9.07
C ARG A 484 23.26 -24.93 7.89
N GLY A 485 22.95 -23.65 8.07
CA GLY A 485 22.29 -22.82 7.05
C GLY A 485 20.77 -23.01 6.89
N GLU A 486 20.09 -23.78 7.75
CA GLU A 486 18.62 -23.94 7.66
C GLU A 486 17.87 -22.60 7.75
N PHE A 487 18.40 -21.64 8.54
CA PHE A 487 17.81 -20.31 8.74
C PHE A 487 18.79 -19.16 8.38
N PRO A 488 18.27 -17.97 8.06
CA PRO A 488 16.84 -17.66 7.86
C PRO A 488 16.30 -18.37 6.63
N SER A 489 15.14 -19.03 6.75
CA SER A 489 14.59 -19.78 5.61
C SER A 489 14.12 -18.82 4.52
N VAL A 490 13.85 -17.56 4.90
CA VAL A 490 13.20 -16.50 4.13
C VAL A 490 12.15 -17.13 3.25
N CYS A 491 10.95 -17.33 3.80
CA CYS A 491 9.84 -17.89 3.03
C CYS A 491 9.46 -16.86 1.92
N LEU A 492 10.29 -16.78 0.87
CA LEU A 492 10.29 -15.85 -0.28
C LEU A 492 9.01 -16.00 -1.11
N VAL A 493 8.31 -17.12 -0.87
CA VAL A 493 7.04 -17.51 -1.48
C VAL A 493 6.14 -17.97 -0.35
N PHE A 494 5.45 -17.01 0.28
CA PHE A 494 4.19 -17.15 1.01
C PHE A 494 4.00 -18.32 2.01
N TRP A 495 3.68 -18.03 3.27
CA TRP A 495 3.31 -19.02 4.30
C TRP A 495 1.98 -19.78 4.05
N ALA A 496 1.28 -19.52 2.94
CA ALA A 496 -0.05 -20.06 2.65
C ALA A 496 -0.30 -20.53 1.19
N VAL A 497 0.73 -20.59 0.34
CA VAL A 497 0.65 -21.23 -0.98
C VAL A 497 1.85 -22.16 -1.03
N SER A 498 1.59 -23.44 -1.27
CA SER A 498 2.57 -24.53 -1.24
C SER A 498 3.95 -24.12 -1.77
N TRP A 499 4.96 -24.37 -0.94
CA TRP A 499 6.38 -24.33 -1.26
C TRP A 499 6.65 -24.80 -2.70
N ASP A 500 6.98 -23.87 -3.60
CA ASP A 500 7.48 -24.20 -4.93
C ASP A 500 9.00 -23.97 -4.92
N GLY A 501 9.74 -24.99 -4.51
CA GLY A 501 11.21 -24.93 -4.42
C GLY A 501 11.88 -24.60 -5.75
N GLU A 502 11.16 -24.64 -6.87
CA GLU A 502 11.62 -24.14 -8.16
C GLU A 502 11.63 -22.61 -8.21
N ARG A 503 10.60 -21.92 -7.71
CA ARG A 503 10.56 -20.44 -7.68
C ARG A 503 11.62 -19.83 -6.77
N VAL A 504 11.90 -20.46 -5.63
CA VAL A 504 12.95 -20.02 -4.69
C VAL A 504 14.34 -20.06 -5.36
N GLY A 505 14.61 -21.06 -6.19
CA GLY A 505 15.87 -21.19 -6.93
C GLY A 505 16.13 -20.06 -7.94
N TYR A 506 15.09 -19.36 -8.40
CA TYR A 506 15.23 -18.18 -9.27
C TYR A 506 15.45 -16.87 -8.51
N MET A 507 15.03 -16.80 -7.23
CA MET A 507 15.07 -15.56 -6.45
C MET A 507 16.24 -15.49 -5.48
N LEU A 508 16.56 -16.58 -4.78
CA LEU A 508 17.58 -16.59 -3.75
C LEU A 508 19.01 -16.29 -4.25
N PRO A 509 19.42 -16.65 -5.49
CA PRO A 509 20.70 -16.21 -6.02
C PRO A 509 20.86 -14.67 -6.05
N ASN A 510 19.77 -13.92 -6.21
CA ASN A 510 19.81 -12.45 -6.16
C ASN A 510 20.13 -11.96 -4.75
N LEU A 511 19.57 -12.59 -3.71
CA LEU A 511 19.88 -12.27 -2.32
C LEU A 511 21.33 -12.61 -1.98
N PHE A 512 21.87 -13.74 -2.46
CA PHE A 512 23.27 -14.09 -2.22
C PHE A 512 24.25 -13.21 -3.00
N SER A 513 23.91 -12.84 -4.24
CA SER A 513 24.64 -11.82 -4.98
C SER A 513 24.63 -10.49 -4.22
N ARG A 514 23.48 -10.10 -3.66
CA ARG A 514 23.37 -8.90 -2.84
C ARG A 514 24.21 -9.01 -1.57
N ALA A 515 24.17 -10.15 -0.88
CA ALA A 515 25.00 -10.42 0.29
C ALA A 515 26.51 -10.33 -0.02
N GLU A 516 26.95 -10.76 -1.19
CA GLU A 516 28.33 -10.54 -1.67
C GLU A 516 28.64 -9.03 -1.79
N THR A 517 27.78 -8.26 -2.47
CA THR A 517 27.99 -6.80 -2.62
C THR A 517 27.87 -6.02 -1.31
N CYS A 518 27.22 -6.60 -0.30
CA CYS A 518 27.09 -6.04 1.04
C CYS A 518 28.19 -6.55 2.01
N GLU A 519 29.20 -7.27 1.50
CA GLU A 519 30.36 -7.75 2.25
C GLU A 519 30.02 -8.71 3.41
N LEU A 520 29.04 -9.59 3.21
CA LEU A 520 28.67 -10.68 4.15
C LEU A 520 29.53 -11.94 4.03
#